data_AF-A0A0D3LFB2-F1
#
_entry.id   AF-A0A0D3LFB2-F1
#
_cell.length_a   1.000
_cell.length_b   1.000
_cell.length_c   1.000
_cell.angle_alpha   90.00
_cell.angle_beta   90.00
_cell.angle_gamma   90.00
#
_symmetry.space_group_name_H-M   'P 1'
#
loop_
_entity.id
_entity.type
_entity.pdbx_description
1 polymer ?
#
loop_
_entity_poly.entity_id
_entity_poly.type
_entity_poly.pdbx_seq_one_letter_code
_entity_poly.pdbx_strand_id
1 'polypeptide(L)'
;MKYPPYHISHLPLHETLQMPSLDTSQDGHYLVLWWKDIPLGHVYIMPKRPLSTAAYYKKLADAIRPTLRYYVGGRELLSTPWEQWIAQHNQQAWNKWMQTILAPVLPEHLPATVPVSVIICTRNRASYLQRCLEMLKTLECLPQEVIVVDNAPSDNSSEEVTKQYPKVRYCREVRPGLDIARNTGIKAASAEIVAFLDDDVVAHPLWVYRIWEAFQNPETTAVTGLVFASQLQTEAQQIFERHWSFNRGYENKVYDHSYFEDHLELGPPVWEIGAGANMAFRRSVFEKTGYFDELLDAGAAGCNGDSEMWFRILAAGYKIRYAPLAIVHHEHRREMEALKKQIFNYMRGFAAAALFQQQRVNRADYKKRLIFKHPFYFARLIKKGFPFYKFRYRTVWLEMGGVLSGVLYYLRNRHNSSVK
;
A
#
# COMPACT_ATOMS: atom_id res chain seq x y z
N MET A 1 -27.00 -2.90 12.69
CA MET A 1 -25.58 -3.19 13.02
C MET A 1 -24.97 -2.03 13.81
N LYS A 2 -24.01 -2.30 14.70
CA LYS A 2 -23.31 -1.25 15.48
C LYS A 2 -22.39 -0.36 14.63
N TYR A 3 -21.97 -0.87 13.46
CA TYR A 3 -21.20 -0.14 12.44
C TYR A 3 -21.80 -0.49 11.07
N PRO A 4 -22.55 0.43 10.44
CA PRO A 4 -23.10 0.21 9.11
C PRO A 4 -21.98 0.04 8.06
N PRO A 5 -22.23 -0.72 6.98
CA PRO A 5 -21.28 -0.86 5.89
C PRO A 5 -21.03 0.47 5.16
N TYR A 6 -19.92 0.54 4.43
CA TYR A 6 -19.64 1.62 3.49
C TYR A 6 -19.65 1.07 2.07
N HIS A 7 -20.44 1.71 1.21
CA HIS A 7 -20.42 1.49 -0.23
C HIS A 7 -19.27 2.27 -0.84
N ILE A 8 -18.43 1.57 -1.61
CA ILE A 8 -17.33 2.21 -2.34
C ILE A 8 -17.88 2.60 -3.71
N SER A 9 -17.73 3.87 -4.09
CA SER A 9 -18.15 4.37 -5.40
C SER A 9 -16.99 5.11 -6.05
N HIS A 10 -16.69 4.72 -7.29
CA HIS A 10 -15.68 5.38 -8.13
C HIS A 10 -16.37 6.46 -8.96
N LEU A 11 -16.02 7.72 -8.74
CA LEU A 11 -16.65 8.88 -9.38
C LEU A 11 -15.72 9.44 -10.48
N PRO A 12 -16.02 9.18 -11.77
CA PRO A 12 -15.28 9.75 -12.88
C PRO A 12 -15.70 11.21 -13.11
N LEU A 13 -14.99 12.15 -12.48
CA LEU A 13 -15.29 13.59 -12.57
C LEU A 13 -15.10 14.17 -13.98
N HIS A 14 -14.50 13.40 -14.89
CA HIS A 14 -14.38 13.75 -16.30
C HIS A 14 -15.66 13.47 -17.10
N GLU A 15 -16.52 12.57 -16.64
CA GLU A 15 -17.80 12.22 -17.26
C GLU A 15 -18.94 13.05 -16.67
N THR A 16 -18.98 13.18 -15.35
CA THR A 16 -20.03 13.93 -14.65
C THR A 16 -19.52 14.58 -13.37
N LEU A 17 -19.87 15.85 -13.19
CA LEU A 17 -19.70 16.61 -11.95
C LEU A 17 -20.95 16.58 -11.06
N GLN A 18 -22.03 15.93 -11.49
CA GLN A 18 -23.27 15.85 -10.73
C GLN A 18 -23.07 15.01 -9.46
N MET A 19 -23.65 15.47 -8.36
CA MET A 19 -23.69 14.70 -7.12
C MET A 19 -24.48 13.41 -7.37
N PRO A 20 -23.90 12.23 -7.10
CA PRO A 20 -24.61 10.97 -7.24
C PRO A 20 -25.76 10.88 -6.22
N SER A 21 -26.72 9.99 -6.47
CA SER A 21 -27.74 9.65 -5.46
C SER A 21 -27.08 8.89 -4.31
N LEU A 22 -27.07 9.49 -3.12
CA LEU A 22 -26.43 8.94 -1.93
C LEU A 22 -27.47 8.67 -0.85
N ASP A 23 -27.96 7.42 -0.77
CA ASP A 23 -28.78 7.01 0.36
C ASP A 23 -27.91 6.84 1.62
N THR A 24 -28.01 7.80 2.52
CA THR A 24 -27.30 7.81 3.81
C THR A 24 -28.19 7.39 4.97
N SER A 25 -29.40 6.85 4.73
CA SER A 25 -30.35 6.50 5.78
C SER A 25 -29.83 5.38 6.69
N GLN A 26 -29.11 4.41 6.12
CA GLN A 26 -28.55 3.27 6.85
C GLN A 26 -27.03 3.18 6.71
N ASP A 27 -26.52 3.35 5.49
CA ASP A 27 -25.14 3.02 5.13
C ASP A 27 -24.27 4.26 4.90
N GLY A 28 -22.95 4.08 4.99
CA GLY A 28 -21.96 5.09 4.65
C GLY A 28 -21.53 5.00 3.19
N HIS A 29 -20.88 6.04 2.69
CA HIS A 29 -20.29 6.07 1.35
C HIS A 29 -18.81 6.43 1.42
N TYR A 30 -18.00 5.70 0.66
CA TYR A 30 -16.58 5.96 0.44
C TYR A 30 -16.41 6.27 -1.05
N LEU A 31 -16.34 7.56 -1.36
CA LEU A 31 -16.25 8.04 -2.73
C LEU A 31 -14.79 8.18 -3.12
N VAL A 32 -14.36 7.47 -4.16
CA VAL A 32 -13.02 7.64 -4.75
C VAL A 32 -13.17 8.52 -5.98
N LEU A 33 -12.43 9.62 -6.03
CA LEU A 33 -12.58 10.66 -7.03
C LEU A 33 -11.52 10.47 -8.12
N TRP A 34 -11.94 10.48 -9.38
CA TRP A 34 -11.08 10.23 -10.54
C TRP A 34 -11.22 11.31 -11.59
N TRP A 35 -10.14 11.54 -12.33
CA TRP A 35 -10.22 12.15 -13.66
C TRP A 35 -9.51 11.23 -14.64
N LYS A 36 -10.27 10.62 -15.55
CA LYS A 36 -9.83 9.42 -16.31
C LYS A 36 -9.22 8.38 -15.33
N ASP A 37 -8.02 7.90 -15.62
CA ASP A 37 -7.28 6.92 -14.81
C ASP A 37 -6.49 7.52 -13.63
N ILE A 38 -6.64 8.82 -13.38
CA ILE A 38 -5.85 9.54 -12.36
C ILE A 38 -6.70 9.70 -11.09
N PRO A 39 -6.30 9.09 -9.97
CA PRO A 39 -7.00 9.23 -8.70
C PRO A 39 -6.69 10.61 -8.09
N LEU A 40 -7.73 11.34 -7.72
CA LEU A 40 -7.62 12.71 -7.21
C LEU A 40 -7.78 12.81 -5.69
N GLY A 41 -8.51 11.88 -5.08
CA GLY A 41 -8.90 12.01 -3.68
C GLY A 41 -9.92 10.96 -3.26
N HIS A 42 -10.26 10.95 -1.97
CA HIS A 42 -11.40 10.19 -1.47
C HIS A 42 -12.20 10.97 -0.42
N VAL A 43 -13.48 10.64 -0.27
CA VAL A 43 -14.39 11.25 0.71
C VAL A 43 -15.15 10.18 1.48
N TYR A 44 -15.17 10.29 2.80
CA TYR A 44 -16.09 9.54 3.65
C TYR A 44 -17.36 10.35 3.92
N ILE A 45 -18.50 9.73 3.65
CA ILE A 45 -19.83 10.21 4.02
C ILE A 45 -20.39 9.23 5.05
N MET A 46 -20.67 9.73 6.24
CA MET A 46 -21.09 8.88 7.37
C MET A 46 -22.53 8.42 7.19
N PRO A 47 -22.88 7.20 7.62
CA PRO A 47 -24.27 6.76 7.71
C PRO A 47 -25.06 7.66 8.65
N LYS A 48 -26.35 7.79 8.38
CA LYS A 48 -27.35 8.57 9.13
C LYS A 48 -27.01 10.06 9.23
N ARG A 49 -26.23 10.57 8.29
CA ARG A 49 -25.83 11.99 8.21
C ARG A 49 -26.04 12.48 6.78
N PRO A 50 -27.25 12.98 6.44
CA PRO A 50 -27.51 13.52 5.13
C PRO A 50 -26.57 14.71 4.86
N LEU A 51 -26.15 14.83 3.60
CA LEU A 51 -25.21 15.83 3.16
C LEU A 51 -25.91 16.78 2.19
N SER A 52 -25.98 18.06 2.54
CA SER A 52 -26.45 19.08 1.58
C SER A 52 -25.54 19.14 0.35
N THR A 53 -26.09 19.52 -0.80
CA THR A 53 -25.33 19.69 -2.05
C THR A 53 -24.10 20.60 -1.88
N ALA A 54 -24.24 21.73 -1.19
CA ALA A 54 -23.13 22.64 -0.90
C ALA A 54 -22.02 21.97 -0.05
N ALA A 55 -22.41 21.20 0.97
CA ALA A 55 -21.46 20.48 1.81
C ALA A 55 -20.77 19.32 1.07
N TYR A 56 -21.46 18.69 0.12
CA TYR A 56 -20.88 17.69 -0.79
C TYR A 56 -19.76 18.29 -1.62
N TYR A 57 -20.03 19.38 -2.34
CA TYR A 57 -19.04 20.00 -3.20
C TYR A 57 -17.86 20.60 -2.43
N LYS A 58 -18.10 21.14 -1.24
CA LYS A 58 -17.02 21.56 -0.35
C LYS A 58 -16.10 20.38 0.03
N LYS A 59 -16.68 19.25 0.45
CA LYS A 59 -15.91 18.04 0.79
C LYS A 59 -15.13 17.50 -0.41
N LEU A 60 -15.74 17.51 -1.58
CA LEU A 60 -15.11 17.06 -2.83
C LEU A 60 -13.92 17.96 -3.18
N ALA A 61 -14.09 19.28 -3.13
CA ALA A 61 -13.02 20.25 -3.34
C ALA A 61 -11.88 20.07 -2.32
N ASP A 62 -12.20 19.96 -1.03
CA ASP A 62 -11.19 19.77 0.02
C ASP A 62 -10.38 18.48 -0.17
N ALA A 63 -11.02 17.41 -0.67
CA ALA A 63 -10.37 16.12 -0.92
C ALA A 63 -9.42 16.14 -2.13
N ILE A 64 -9.75 16.86 -3.21
CA ILE A 64 -8.92 16.89 -4.43
C ILE A 64 -7.86 18.00 -4.41
N ARG A 65 -8.04 19.03 -3.58
CA ARG A 65 -7.17 20.21 -3.52
C ARG A 65 -5.67 19.87 -3.33
N PRO A 66 -5.26 18.95 -2.44
CA PRO A 66 -3.83 18.61 -2.30
C PRO A 66 -3.22 18.06 -3.59
N THR A 67 -3.93 17.15 -4.25
CA THR A 67 -3.53 16.53 -5.51
C THR A 67 -3.42 17.56 -6.64
N LEU A 68 -4.42 18.44 -6.77
CA LEU A 68 -4.36 19.51 -7.77
C LEU A 68 -3.23 20.48 -7.47
N ARG A 69 -3.01 20.86 -6.20
CA ARG A 69 -1.88 21.73 -5.82
C ARG A 69 -0.54 21.12 -6.24
N TYR A 70 -0.39 19.81 -6.10
CA TYR A 70 0.80 19.07 -6.52
C TYR A 70 1.03 19.16 -8.03
N TYR A 71 0.03 18.78 -8.85
CA TYR A 71 0.19 18.74 -10.32
C TYR A 71 0.28 20.13 -10.97
N VAL A 72 -0.36 21.14 -10.38
CA VAL A 72 -0.38 22.53 -10.89
C VAL A 72 0.86 23.34 -10.47
N GLY A 73 1.64 22.87 -9.48
CA GLY A 73 2.77 23.64 -8.94
C GLY A 73 2.34 24.87 -8.11
N GLY A 74 1.12 24.86 -7.58
CA GLY A 74 0.61 25.81 -6.58
C GLY A 74 0.19 27.20 -7.06
N ARG A 75 0.95 27.89 -7.93
CA ARG A 75 0.69 29.31 -8.28
C ARG A 75 -0.56 29.51 -9.14
N GLU A 76 -0.79 28.63 -10.10
CA GLU A 76 -1.94 28.71 -11.03
C GLU A 76 -3.25 28.19 -10.38
N LEU A 77 -3.16 27.44 -9.28
CA LEU A 77 -4.31 26.97 -8.51
C LEU A 77 -5.06 28.13 -7.81
N LEU A 78 -4.34 29.19 -7.44
CA LEU A 78 -4.89 30.35 -6.73
C LEU A 78 -5.68 31.30 -7.64
N SER A 79 -5.41 31.28 -8.95
CA SER A 79 -6.06 32.15 -9.94
C SER A 79 -7.23 31.49 -10.68
N THR A 80 -7.40 30.18 -10.56
CA THR A 80 -8.37 29.41 -11.35
C THR A 80 -9.61 29.05 -10.52
N PRO A 81 -10.85 29.38 -10.96
CA PRO A 81 -12.07 29.14 -10.18
C PRO A 81 -12.60 27.70 -10.29
N TRP A 82 -11.72 26.70 -10.25
CA TRP A 82 -12.08 25.29 -10.49
C TRP A 82 -13.12 24.75 -9.50
N GLU A 83 -13.10 25.21 -8.25
CA GLU A 83 -14.10 24.86 -7.23
C GLU A 83 -15.52 25.28 -7.65
N GLN A 84 -15.63 26.45 -8.30
CA GLN A 84 -16.90 26.95 -8.81
C GLN A 84 -17.38 26.10 -9.98
N TRP A 85 -16.47 25.69 -10.89
CA TRP A 85 -16.83 24.82 -12.00
C TRP A 85 -17.39 23.48 -11.54
N ILE A 86 -16.79 22.87 -10.50
CA ILE A 86 -17.32 21.64 -9.92
C ILE A 86 -18.71 21.89 -9.32
N ALA A 87 -18.86 22.92 -8.47
CA ALA A 87 -20.13 23.20 -7.79
C ALA A 87 -21.26 23.63 -8.74
N GLN A 88 -20.93 24.22 -9.89
CA GLN A 88 -21.87 24.67 -10.92
C GLN A 88 -22.00 23.67 -12.09
N HIS A 89 -21.34 22.51 -12.00
CA HIS A 89 -21.34 21.47 -13.04
C HIS A 89 -20.83 21.94 -14.41
N ASN A 90 -19.87 22.88 -14.44
CA ASN A 90 -19.23 23.33 -15.68
C ASN A 90 -18.20 22.29 -16.16
N GLN A 91 -18.72 21.22 -16.78
CA GLN A 91 -17.94 20.07 -17.25
C GLN A 91 -16.88 20.46 -18.29
N GLN A 92 -17.20 21.40 -19.18
CA GLN A 92 -16.31 21.82 -20.26
C GLN A 92 -15.06 22.54 -19.71
N ALA A 93 -15.26 23.52 -18.82
CA ALA A 93 -14.14 24.26 -18.21
C ALA A 93 -13.27 23.34 -17.35
N TRP A 94 -13.91 22.48 -16.55
CA TRP A 94 -13.24 21.47 -15.74
C TRP A 94 -12.37 20.54 -16.58
N ASN A 95 -12.94 19.89 -17.61
CA ASN A 95 -12.20 18.94 -18.44
C ASN A 95 -11.08 19.59 -19.23
N LYS A 96 -11.30 20.79 -19.77
CA LYS A 96 -10.26 21.54 -20.50
C LYS A 96 -9.07 21.86 -19.60
N TRP A 97 -9.33 22.32 -18.38
CA TRP A 97 -8.28 22.65 -17.43
C TRP A 97 -7.56 21.39 -16.92
N MET A 98 -8.30 20.36 -16.52
CA MET A 98 -7.72 19.08 -16.08
C MET A 98 -6.85 18.42 -17.15
N GLN A 99 -7.29 18.45 -18.41
CA GLN A 99 -6.50 17.96 -19.54
C GLN A 99 -5.19 18.71 -19.71
N THR A 100 -5.16 20.01 -19.39
CA THR A 100 -3.95 20.83 -19.48
C THR A 100 -2.97 20.48 -18.35
N ILE A 101 -3.43 20.44 -17.11
CA ILE A 101 -2.56 20.24 -15.94
C ILE A 101 -2.09 18.78 -15.78
N LEU A 102 -2.87 17.81 -16.28
CA LEU A 102 -2.53 16.39 -16.20
C LEU A 102 -1.90 15.85 -17.49
N ALA A 103 -1.80 16.65 -18.56
CA ALA A 103 -1.14 16.23 -19.79
C ALA A 103 0.24 15.57 -19.55
N PRO A 104 1.13 16.10 -18.67
CA PRO A 104 2.45 15.51 -18.45
C PRO A 104 2.46 14.12 -17.82
N VAL A 105 1.34 13.66 -17.26
CA VAL A 105 1.22 12.33 -16.62
C VAL A 105 0.27 11.39 -17.35
N LEU A 106 -0.36 11.85 -18.43
CA LEU A 106 -1.13 10.97 -19.30
C LEU A 106 -0.17 10.18 -20.20
N PRO A 107 -0.39 8.87 -20.39
CA PRO A 107 0.45 8.10 -21.29
C PRO A 107 0.21 8.55 -22.73
N GLU A 108 1.26 9.03 -23.42
CA GLU A 108 1.18 9.34 -24.85
C GLU A 108 1.13 8.06 -25.70
N HIS A 109 1.93 7.07 -25.31
CA HIS A 109 2.02 5.77 -25.95
C HIS A 109 2.19 4.67 -24.90
N LEU A 110 1.36 3.63 -24.99
CA LEU A 110 1.45 2.45 -24.15
C LEU A 110 2.20 1.34 -24.90
N PRO A 111 3.37 0.91 -24.41
CA PRO A 111 4.04 -0.25 -24.98
C PRO A 111 3.20 -1.52 -24.72
N ALA A 112 3.20 -2.46 -25.66
CA ALA A 112 2.50 -3.73 -25.47
C ALA A 112 3.05 -4.54 -24.29
N THR A 113 4.37 -4.47 -24.06
CA THR A 113 5.09 -5.16 -22.98
C THR A 113 6.17 -4.26 -22.38
N VAL A 114 6.40 -4.38 -21.08
CA VAL A 114 7.50 -3.70 -20.35
C VAL A 114 8.44 -4.69 -19.65
N PRO A 115 9.74 -4.37 -19.48
CA PRO A 115 10.73 -5.22 -18.82
C PRO A 115 10.55 -5.26 -17.29
N VAL A 116 9.44 -5.85 -16.86
CA VAL A 116 9.07 -6.07 -15.45
C VAL A 116 8.76 -7.55 -15.24
N SER A 117 9.38 -8.17 -14.24
CA SER A 117 9.00 -9.49 -13.73
C SER A 117 8.01 -9.30 -12.59
N VAL A 118 6.77 -9.76 -12.75
CA VAL A 118 5.75 -9.72 -11.69
C VAL A 118 5.82 -11.00 -10.89
N ILE A 119 6.11 -10.89 -9.59
CA ILE A 119 6.22 -11.99 -8.65
C ILE A 119 4.97 -12.04 -7.78
N ILE A 120 4.29 -13.19 -7.79
CA ILE A 120 3.14 -13.49 -6.94
C ILE A 120 3.54 -14.60 -5.97
N CYS A 121 3.57 -14.30 -4.68
CA CYS A 121 3.80 -15.31 -3.65
C CYS A 121 2.45 -15.81 -3.14
N THR A 122 2.24 -17.12 -3.16
CA THR A 122 0.99 -17.75 -2.70
C THR A 122 1.28 -18.96 -1.82
N ARG A 123 0.31 -19.36 -1.01
CA ARG A 123 0.40 -20.56 -0.17
C ARG A 123 -0.99 -21.11 0.11
N ASN A 124 -1.33 -22.24 -0.52
CA ASN A 124 -2.63 -22.92 -0.34
C ASN A 124 -3.84 -21.99 -0.61
N ARG A 125 -3.75 -21.14 -1.64
CA ARG A 125 -4.78 -20.17 -2.03
C ARG A 125 -5.07 -20.21 -3.54
N ALA A 126 -5.16 -21.40 -4.12
CA ALA A 126 -5.34 -21.60 -5.57
C ALA A 126 -6.48 -20.77 -6.19
N SER A 127 -7.61 -20.60 -5.49
CA SER A 127 -8.73 -19.76 -5.97
C SER A 127 -8.40 -18.26 -6.02
N TYR A 128 -7.60 -17.75 -5.07
CA TYR A 128 -7.12 -16.37 -5.10
C TYR A 128 -6.10 -16.20 -6.23
N LEU A 129 -5.17 -17.14 -6.35
CA LEU A 129 -4.19 -17.17 -7.44
C LEU A 129 -4.88 -17.13 -8.81
N GLN A 130 -5.88 -17.98 -9.04
CA GLN A 130 -6.60 -18.02 -10.33
C GLN A 130 -7.23 -16.66 -10.66
N ARG A 131 -7.91 -16.02 -9.69
CA ARG A 131 -8.49 -14.68 -9.89
C ARG A 131 -7.43 -13.63 -10.19
N CYS A 132 -6.29 -13.69 -9.51
CA CYS A 132 -5.16 -12.79 -9.75
C CYS A 132 -4.60 -12.97 -11.17
N LEU A 133 -4.40 -14.21 -11.62
CA LEU A 133 -3.92 -14.50 -12.97
C LEU A 133 -4.92 -14.13 -14.07
N GLU A 134 -6.22 -14.28 -13.85
CA GLU A 134 -7.25 -13.78 -14.78
C GLU A 134 -7.24 -12.24 -14.85
N MET A 135 -7.11 -11.56 -13.71
CA MET A 135 -7.01 -10.11 -13.66
C MET A 135 -5.78 -9.59 -14.42
N LEU A 136 -4.64 -10.27 -14.33
CA LEU A 136 -3.45 -9.86 -15.08
C LEU A 136 -3.63 -9.89 -16.60
N LYS A 137 -4.63 -10.62 -17.13
CA LYS A 137 -4.96 -10.59 -18.58
C LYS A 137 -5.65 -9.31 -19.00
N THR A 138 -6.19 -8.53 -18.06
CA THR A 138 -6.90 -7.27 -18.35
C THR A 138 -5.97 -6.05 -18.28
N LEU A 139 -4.67 -6.25 -18.08
CA LEU A 139 -3.71 -5.16 -18.15
C LEU A 139 -3.60 -4.64 -19.59
N GLU A 140 -3.51 -3.31 -19.75
CA GLU A 140 -3.32 -2.68 -21.07
C GLU A 140 -1.87 -2.78 -21.56
N CYS A 141 -0.94 -3.01 -20.63
CA CYS A 141 0.47 -3.27 -20.88
C CYS A 141 0.85 -4.55 -20.12
N LEU A 142 1.55 -5.48 -20.78
CA LEU A 142 1.91 -6.75 -20.17
C LEU A 142 3.29 -6.68 -19.51
N PRO A 143 3.50 -7.38 -18.37
CA PRO A 143 4.85 -7.62 -17.88
C PRO A 143 5.61 -8.55 -18.82
N GLN A 144 6.94 -8.47 -18.79
CA GLN A 144 7.83 -9.41 -19.51
C GLN A 144 7.59 -10.85 -19.07
N GLU A 145 7.37 -11.06 -17.78
CA GLU A 145 7.06 -12.38 -17.22
C GLU A 145 6.24 -12.26 -15.94
N VAL A 146 5.50 -13.33 -15.63
CA VAL A 146 4.80 -13.53 -14.37
C VAL A 146 5.38 -14.78 -13.71
N ILE A 147 5.80 -14.66 -12.46
CA ILE A 147 6.39 -15.73 -11.66
C ILE A 147 5.50 -15.97 -10.45
N VAL A 148 4.95 -17.18 -10.36
CA VAL A 148 4.19 -17.63 -9.20
C VAL A 148 5.12 -18.45 -8.32
N VAL A 149 5.35 -17.97 -7.09
CA VAL A 149 6.10 -18.69 -6.07
C VAL A 149 5.12 -19.32 -5.10
N ASP A 150 4.98 -20.64 -5.18
CA ASP A 150 4.14 -21.43 -4.27
C ASP A 150 4.96 -21.82 -3.02
N ASN A 151 4.60 -21.22 -1.89
CA ASN A 151 5.39 -21.22 -0.67
C ASN A 151 4.94 -22.30 0.32
N ALA A 152 5.79 -23.29 0.55
CA ALA A 152 5.55 -24.46 1.39
C ALA A 152 4.13 -25.04 1.21
N PRO A 153 3.76 -25.40 -0.04
CA PRO A 153 2.41 -25.88 -0.33
C PRO A 153 2.14 -27.24 0.32
N SER A 154 0.91 -27.44 0.77
CA SER A 154 0.44 -28.73 1.32
C SER A 154 -0.19 -29.64 0.27
N ASP A 155 -0.48 -29.13 -0.92
CA ASP A 155 -1.05 -29.84 -2.06
C ASP A 155 -0.50 -29.26 -3.38
N ASN A 156 -1.01 -29.70 -4.53
CA ASN A 156 -0.56 -29.24 -5.85
C ASN A 156 -1.53 -28.23 -6.51
N SER A 157 -2.51 -27.70 -5.77
CA SER A 157 -3.59 -26.89 -6.35
C SER A 157 -3.11 -25.60 -7.02
N SER A 158 -2.12 -24.90 -6.44
CA SER A 158 -1.51 -23.72 -7.05
C SER A 158 -0.79 -24.07 -8.36
N GLU A 159 -0.07 -25.20 -8.39
CA GLU A 159 0.61 -25.69 -9.60
C GLU A 159 -0.38 -25.98 -10.72
N GLU A 160 -1.48 -26.68 -10.41
CA GLU A 160 -2.57 -26.97 -11.36
C GLU A 160 -3.20 -25.71 -11.95
N VAL A 161 -3.38 -24.66 -11.13
CA VAL A 161 -3.82 -23.36 -11.63
C VAL A 161 -2.80 -22.78 -12.60
N THR A 162 -1.51 -22.74 -12.26
CA THR A 162 -0.49 -22.13 -13.14
C THR A 162 -0.36 -22.83 -14.49
N LYS A 163 -0.61 -24.14 -14.58
CA LYS A 163 -0.59 -24.91 -15.84
C LYS A 163 -1.61 -24.40 -16.88
N GLN A 164 -2.65 -23.70 -16.44
CA GLN A 164 -3.66 -23.09 -17.32
C GLN A 164 -3.17 -21.79 -17.98
N TYR A 165 -2.00 -21.27 -17.59
CA TYR A 165 -1.46 -19.99 -18.06
C TYR A 165 -0.05 -20.19 -18.64
N PRO A 166 0.09 -20.43 -19.97
CA PRO A 166 1.37 -20.79 -20.58
C PRO A 166 2.51 -19.79 -20.43
N LYS A 167 2.20 -18.52 -20.13
CA LYS A 167 3.17 -17.43 -19.92
C LYS A 167 3.54 -17.22 -18.44
N VAL A 168 3.01 -18.04 -17.54
CA VAL A 168 3.29 -17.98 -16.10
C VAL A 168 4.35 -19.02 -15.75
N ARG A 169 5.41 -18.57 -15.09
CA ARG A 169 6.45 -19.43 -14.56
C ARG A 169 6.09 -19.86 -13.13
N TYR A 170 6.01 -21.16 -12.90
CA TYR A 170 5.80 -21.71 -11.57
C TYR A 170 7.14 -21.98 -10.88
N CYS A 171 7.26 -21.61 -9.61
CA CYS A 171 8.40 -21.87 -8.74
C CYS A 171 7.90 -22.41 -7.40
N ARG A 172 8.39 -23.59 -7.00
CA ARG A 172 8.09 -24.17 -5.70
C ARG A 172 9.18 -23.78 -4.70
N GLU A 173 8.78 -23.18 -3.58
CA GLU A 173 9.65 -22.94 -2.44
C GLU A 173 9.22 -23.84 -1.28
N VAL A 174 10.12 -24.67 -0.77
CA VAL A 174 9.77 -25.68 0.25
C VAL A 174 9.81 -25.11 1.67
N ARG A 175 10.54 -24.02 1.90
CA ARG A 175 10.69 -23.39 3.21
C ARG A 175 9.55 -22.38 3.44
N PRO A 176 8.80 -22.47 4.55
CA PRO A 176 7.70 -21.54 4.81
C PRO A 176 8.23 -20.14 5.12
N GLY A 177 7.65 -19.12 4.49
CA GLY A 177 8.03 -17.72 4.67
C GLY A 177 7.74 -16.89 3.44
N LEU A 178 7.10 -15.73 3.62
CA LEU A 178 6.81 -14.77 2.56
C LEU A 178 8.09 -14.14 2.01
N ASP A 179 9.00 -13.70 2.85
CA ASP A 179 10.29 -13.12 2.44
C ASP A 179 11.20 -14.19 1.81
N ILE A 180 11.15 -15.43 2.30
CA ILE A 180 11.76 -16.58 1.62
C ILE A 180 11.19 -16.76 0.20
N ALA A 181 9.86 -16.74 0.06
CA ALA A 181 9.21 -16.84 -1.25
C ALA A 181 9.55 -15.66 -2.18
N ARG A 182 9.59 -14.44 -1.65
CA ARG A 182 10.01 -13.24 -2.39
C ARG A 182 11.44 -13.39 -2.91
N ASN A 183 12.35 -13.85 -2.07
CA ASN A 183 13.74 -14.10 -2.44
C ASN A 183 13.87 -15.15 -3.54
N THR A 184 13.08 -16.21 -3.49
CA THR A 184 13.01 -17.22 -4.56
C THR A 184 12.47 -16.64 -5.85
N GLY A 185 11.45 -15.78 -5.80
CA GLY A 185 10.95 -15.04 -6.95
C GLY A 185 12.00 -14.10 -7.57
N ILE A 186 12.73 -13.34 -6.75
CA ILE A 186 13.79 -12.43 -7.23
C ILE A 186 14.88 -13.21 -7.97
N LYS A 187 15.31 -14.35 -7.42
CA LYS A 187 16.33 -15.21 -8.04
C LYS A 187 15.86 -15.84 -9.35
N ALA A 188 14.56 -16.09 -9.49
CA ALA A 188 13.97 -16.62 -10.72
C ALA A 188 13.75 -15.54 -11.80
N ALA A 189 13.61 -14.27 -11.40
CA ALA A 189 13.32 -13.15 -12.28
C ALA A 189 14.46 -12.83 -13.26
N SER A 190 14.08 -12.56 -14.52
CA SER A 190 14.98 -12.21 -15.61
C SER A 190 14.97 -10.73 -15.99
N ALA A 191 13.89 -10.00 -15.68
CA ALA A 191 13.79 -8.58 -16.02
C ALA A 191 14.66 -7.69 -15.10
N GLU A 192 14.86 -6.44 -15.52
CA GLU A 192 15.59 -5.45 -14.73
C GLU A 192 14.79 -4.99 -13.51
N ILE A 193 13.46 -4.93 -13.61
CA ILE A 193 12.56 -4.53 -12.55
C ILE A 193 11.81 -5.76 -12.04
N VAL A 194 11.75 -5.94 -10.73
CA VAL A 194 10.89 -6.94 -10.09
C VAL A 194 9.77 -6.24 -9.34
N ALA A 195 8.53 -6.61 -9.64
CA ALA A 195 7.34 -6.10 -8.97
C ALA A 195 6.67 -7.21 -8.16
N PHE A 196 6.17 -6.89 -6.98
CA PHE A 196 5.44 -7.81 -6.13
C PHE A 196 3.96 -7.47 -6.14
N LEU A 197 3.13 -8.50 -6.30
CA LEU A 197 1.69 -8.41 -6.28
C LEU A 197 1.14 -9.57 -5.45
N ASP A 198 0.34 -9.26 -4.43
CA ASP A 198 -0.31 -10.29 -3.61
C ASP A 198 -1.43 -11.00 -4.39
N ASP A 199 -1.77 -12.23 -4.02
CA ASP A 199 -2.83 -13.00 -4.69
C ASP A 199 -4.27 -12.54 -4.36
N ASP A 200 -4.42 -11.62 -3.40
CA ASP A 200 -5.67 -10.99 -3.00
C ASP A 200 -5.78 -9.49 -3.33
N VAL A 201 -4.99 -9.03 -4.30
CA VAL A 201 -5.13 -7.70 -4.86
C VAL A 201 -5.61 -7.72 -6.31
N VAL A 202 -6.30 -6.65 -6.70
CA VAL A 202 -6.72 -6.37 -8.08
C VAL A 202 -5.94 -5.15 -8.56
N ALA A 203 -5.15 -5.29 -9.62
CA ALA A 203 -4.36 -4.20 -10.16
C ALA A 203 -5.17 -3.35 -11.17
N HIS A 204 -4.88 -2.06 -11.22
CA HIS A 204 -5.41 -1.18 -12.28
C HIS A 204 -4.85 -1.60 -13.65
N PRO A 205 -5.58 -1.45 -14.77
CA PRO A 205 -5.10 -1.87 -16.10
C PRO A 205 -3.73 -1.29 -16.51
N LEU A 206 -3.42 -0.07 -16.06
CA LEU A 206 -2.13 0.60 -16.27
C LEU A 206 -1.04 0.28 -15.22
N TRP A 207 -1.30 -0.60 -14.26
CA TRP A 207 -0.44 -0.78 -13.07
C TRP A 207 1.02 -1.08 -13.40
N VAL A 208 1.29 -2.10 -14.23
CA VAL A 208 2.67 -2.49 -14.56
C VAL A 208 3.39 -1.42 -15.39
N TYR A 209 2.65 -0.75 -16.28
CA TYR A 209 3.17 0.39 -17.04
C TYR A 209 3.60 1.52 -16.10
N ARG A 210 2.77 1.88 -15.10
CA ARG A 210 3.07 2.93 -14.12
C ARG A 210 4.24 2.57 -13.20
N ILE A 211 4.43 1.29 -12.91
CA ILE A 211 5.66 0.81 -12.24
C ILE A 211 6.87 1.06 -13.14
N TRP A 212 6.85 0.57 -14.38
CA TRP A 212 7.95 0.73 -15.32
C TRP A 212 8.28 2.20 -15.61
N GLU A 213 7.26 3.04 -15.76
CA GLU A 213 7.35 4.49 -15.95
C GLU A 213 8.11 5.15 -14.78
N ALA A 214 7.83 4.74 -13.54
CA ALA A 214 8.51 5.29 -12.36
C ALA A 214 10.02 4.98 -12.33
N PHE A 215 10.45 3.88 -12.94
CA PHE A 215 11.85 3.47 -13.09
C PHE A 215 12.57 4.08 -14.29
N GLN A 216 11.88 4.84 -15.15
CA GLN A 216 12.53 5.64 -16.20
C GLN A 216 13.45 6.71 -15.61
N ASN A 217 13.20 7.13 -14.37
CA ASN A 217 14.22 7.82 -13.59
C ASN A 217 15.27 6.80 -13.09
N PRO A 218 16.55 6.90 -13.53
CA PRO A 218 17.60 5.95 -13.15
C PRO A 218 17.93 5.97 -11.65
N GLU A 219 17.64 7.07 -10.94
CA GLU A 219 17.86 7.16 -9.49
C GLU A 219 16.81 6.39 -8.67
N THR A 220 15.66 6.05 -9.27
CA THR A 220 14.64 5.23 -8.61
C THR A 220 15.15 3.81 -8.44
N THR A 221 15.30 3.36 -7.19
CA THR A 221 15.71 1.98 -6.86
C THR A 221 14.57 1.12 -6.36
N ALA A 222 13.55 1.73 -5.77
CA ALA A 222 12.32 1.06 -5.37
C ALA A 222 11.11 1.97 -5.61
N VAL A 223 9.96 1.34 -5.84
CA VAL A 223 8.67 1.99 -6.03
C VAL A 223 7.65 1.34 -5.11
N THR A 224 6.78 2.15 -4.53
CA THR A 224 5.54 1.70 -3.90
C THR A 224 4.36 2.43 -4.54
N GLY A 225 3.19 1.80 -4.61
CA GLY A 225 2.02 2.39 -5.24
C GLY A 225 0.85 2.65 -4.32
N LEU A 226 -0.20 3.27 -4.87
CA LEU A 226 -1.45 3.52 -4.16
C LEU A 226 -2.21 2.20 -3.96
N VAL A 227 -2.80 2.04 -2.78
CA VAL A 227 -3.59 0.86 -2.42
C VAL A 227 -4.95 1.31 -1.89
N PHE A 228 -6.02 0.93 -2.59
CA PHE A 228 -7.39 1.14 -2.14
C PHE A 228 -7.93 -0.07 -1.37
N ALA A 229 -8.88 0.18 -0.47
CA ALA A 229 -9.75 -0.88 0.03
C ALA A 229 -10.64 -1.40 -1.10
N SER A 230 -10.71 -2.73 -1.31
CA SER A 230 -11.68 -3.31 -2.24
C SER A 230 -13.11 -3.29 -1.69
N GLN A 231 -13.27 -3.34 -0.36
CA GLN A 231 -14.55 -3.41 0.33
C GLN A 231 -14.47 -2.83 1.76
N LEU A 232 -15.56 -2.23 2.23
CA LEU A 232 -15.69 -1.68 3.60
C LEU A 232 -17.02 -2.11 4.26
N GLN A 233 -17.38 -3.38 4.07
CA GLN A 233 -18.67 -3.94 4.48
C GLN A 233 -18.73 -4.34 5.97
N THR A 234 -17.57 -4.48 6.63
CA THR A 234 -17.48 -4.95 8.02
C THR A 234 -16.73 -3.98 8.91
N GLU A 235 -16.95 -4.08 10.24
CA GLU A 235 -16.22 -3.30 11.24
C GLU A 235 -14.71 -3.47 11.11
N ALA A 236 -14.23 -4.70 10.85
CA ALA A 236 -12.81 -4.99 10.74
C ALA A 236 -12.17 -4.26 9.55
N GLN A 237 -12.80 -4.33 8.37
CA GLN A 237 -12.32 -3.63 7.18
C GLN A 237 -12.29 -2.11 7.40
N GLN A 238 -13.32 -1.56 8.06
CA GLN A 238 -13.36 -0.13 8.40
C GLN A 238 -12.28 0.29 9.41
N ILE A 239 -11.97 -0.54 10.40
CA ILE A 239 -10.86 -0.26 11.34
C ILE A 239 -9.53 -0.25 10.59
N PHE A 240 -9.31 -1.24 9.71
CA PHE A 240 -8.08 -1.33 8.93
C PHE A 240 -7.90 -0.09 8.05
N GLU A 241 -8.87 0.22 7.20
CA GLU A 241 -8.75 1.35 6.28
C GLU A 241 -8.66 2.70 6.99
N ARG A 242 -9.24 2.87 8.19
CA ARG A 242 -9.16 4.17 8.89
C ARG A 242 -7.91 4.38 9.72
N HIS A 243 -7.21 3.30 10.08
CA HIS A 243 -6.15 3.37 11.10
C HIS A 243 -4.87 2.61 10.75
N TRP A 244 -4.91 1.79 9.70
CA TRP A 244 -3.83 0.94 9.21
C TRP A 244 -3.71 0.98 7.68
N SER A 245 -4.38 1.91 7.01
CA SER A 245 -4.42 1.95 5.55
C SER A 245 -3.04 1.98 4.93
N PHE A 246 -2.99 1.35 3.76
CA PHE A 246 -1.85 1.38 2.85
C PHE A 246 -1.89 2.61 1.92
N ASN A 247 -2.99 3.35 1.87
CA ASN A 247 -3.10 4.58 1.10
C ASN A 247 -2.17 5.67 1.71
N ARG A 248 -1.20 6.14 0.93
CA ARG A 248 -0.26 7.22 1.32
C ARG A 248 -0.53 8.53 0.59
N GLY A 249 -1.73 8.72 0.05
CA GLY A 249 -2.17 9.90 -0.66
C GLY A 249 -2.02 9.78 -2.18
N TYR A 250 -2.23 10.90 -2.87
CA TYR A 250 -2.42 10.96 -4.33
C TYR A 250 -1.29 11.73 -5.04
N GLU A 251 -0.25 12.07 -4.31
CA GLU A 251 0.90 12.86 -4.75
C GLU A 251 2.11 11.93 -4.91
N ASN A 252 2.95 12.16 -5.92
CA ASN A 252 4.23 11.44 -5.97
C ASN A 252 5.09 11.91 -4.79
N LYS A 253 5.80 10.98 -4.17
CA LYS A 253 6.76 11.28 -3.10
C LYS A 253 8.08 10.60 -3.40
N VAL A 254 9.17 11.27 -3.02
CA VAL A 254 10.51 10.69 -3.05
C VAL A 254 11.01 10.63 -1.61
N TYR A 255 11.44 9.45 -1.21
CA TYR A 255 12.14 9.21 0.04
C TYR A 255 13.59 8.91 -0.31
N ASP A 256 14.51 9.67 0.26
CA ASP A 256 15.93 9.58 -0.01
C ASP A 256 16.73 9.61 1.30
N HIS A 257 18.03 9.82 1.17
CA HIS A 257 18.92 9.91 2.32
C HIS A 257 18.58 11.09 3.25
N SER A 258 18.12 12.24 2.72
CA SER A 258 17.73 13.38 3.58
C SER A 258 16.54 13.02 4.47
N TYR A 259 15.52 12.39 3.90
CA TYR A 259 14.39 11.86 4.66
C TYR A 259 14.86 10.87 5.73
N PHE A 260 15.84 10.01 5.43
CA PHE A 260 16.37 9.08 6.42
C PHE A 260 17.07 9.79 7.58
N GLU A 261 17.96 10.75 7.29
CA GLU A 261 18.69 11.53 8.28
C GLU A 261 17.76 12.32 9.21
N ASP A 262 16.76 12.99 8.65
CA ASP A 262 15.81 13.84 9.37
C ASP A 262 15.00 13.06 10.44
N HIS A 263 14.92 11.74 10.31
CA HIS A 263 14.11 10.89 11.19
C HIS A 263 14.91 9.97 12.10
N LEU A 264 16.25 10.07 12.11
CA LEU A 264 17.11 9.20 12.94
C LEU A 264 16.79 9.28 14.43
N GLU A 265 16.40 10.46 14.93
CA GLU A 265 16.15 10.70 16.36
C GLU A 265 15.05 9.79 16.96
N LEU A 266 14.13 9.28 16.14
CA LEU A 266 13.06 8.38 16.56
C LEU A 266 12.99 7.12 15.70
N GLY A 267 14.01 6.85 14.91
CA GLY A 267 13.97 5.83 13.87
C GLY A 267 13.11 6.26 12.66
N PRO A 268 13.64 6.14 11.44
CA PRO A 268 12.93 6.45 10.20
C PRO A 268 11.58 5.74 10.08
N PRO A 269 10.47 6.45 9.76
CA PRO A 269 9.14 5.85 9.69
C PRO A 269 8.88 5.16 8.35
N VAL A 270 9.71 4.16 8.03
CA VAL A 270 9.71 3.45 6.74
C VAL A 270 8.39 2.76 6.40
N TRP A 271 7.56 2.42 7.39
CA TRP A 271 6.20 1.91 7.17
C TRP A 271 5.27 2.93 6.50
N GLU A 272 5.62 4.21 6.47
CA GLU A 272 4.85 5.27 5.81
C GLU A 272 5.14 5.35 4.30
N ILE A 273 6.15 4.63 3.81
CA ILE A 273 6.56 4.66 2.40
C ILE A 273 5.51 4.01 1.51
N GLY A 274 5.01 2.84 1.90
CA GLY A 274 3.98 2.11 1.16
C GLY A 274 3.61 0.77 1.81
N ALA A 275 3.26 -0.21 0.99
CA ALA A 275 2.89 -1.55 1.43
C ALA A 275 3.48 -2.62 0.50
N GLY A 276 3.87 -3.77 1.07
CA GLY A 276 4.40 -4.90 0.30
C GLY A 276 3.46 -5.49 -0.75
N ALA A 277 2.16 -5.20 -0.66
CA ALA A 277 1.14 -5.61 -1.63
C ALA A 277 1.23 -4.85 -2.98
N ASN A 278 1.97 -3.74 -3.03
CA ASN A 278 2.16 -2.92 -4.22
C ASN A 278 3.54 -2.26 -4.18
N MET A 279 4.58 -3.05 -4.43
CA MET A 279 5.96 -2.60 -4.42
C MET A 279 6.75 -3.18 -5.59
N ALA A 280 7.79 -2.47 -6.01
CA ALA A 280 8.71 -2.92 -7.04
C ALA A 280 10.12 -2.42 -6.75
N PHE A 281 11.12 -3.09 -7.31
CA PHE A 281 12.53 -2.82 -7.09
C PHE A 281 13.30 -2.95 -8.40
N ARG A 282 14.31 -2.10 -8.58
CA ARG A 282 15.36 -2.36 -9.57
C ARG A 282 16.15 -3.57 -9.06
N ARG A 283 16.24 -4.64 -9.84
CA ARG A 283 16.81 -5.93 -9.41
C ARG A 283 18.24 -5.79 -8.90
N SER A 284 19.02 -4.86 -9.46
CA SER A 284 20.39 -4.57 -9.02
C SER A 284 20.50 -4.06 -7.58
N VAL A 285 19.41 -3.56 -6.97
CA VAL A 285 19.44 -3.09 -5.58
C VAL A 285 19.75 -4.23 -4.60
N PHE A 286 19.30 -5.46 -4.90
CA PHE A 286 19.52 -6.61 -4.02
C PHE A 286 20.99 -7.05 -3.96
N GLU A 287 21.81 -6.70 -4.95
CA GLU A 287 23.27 -6.90 -4.89
C GLU A 287 23.95 -5.91 -3.93
N LYS A 288 23.32 -4.75 -3.69
CA LYS A 288 23.86 -3.68 -2.86
C LYS A 288 23.37 -3.76 -1.42
N THR A 289 22.10 -4.07 -1.23
CA THR A 289 21.48 -4.09 0.09
C THR A 289 21.31 -5.51 0.64
N GLY A 290 21.40 -6.55 -0.19
CA GLY A 290 21.01 -7.91 0.14
C GLY A 290 19.52 -8.17 -0.08
N TYR A 291 19.14 -9.44 -0.03
CA TYR A 291 17.76 -9.92 -0.18
C TYR A 291 16.86 -9.57 1.02
N PHE A 292 15.57 -9.92 0.97
CA PHE A 292 14.68 -9.77 2.14
C PHE A 292 15.21 -10.61 3.31
N ASP A 293 15.18 -10.06 4.52
CA ASP A 293 15.71 -10.71 5.71
C ASP A 293 14.74 -11.79 6.21
N GLU A 294 15.09 -13.05 6.00
CA GLU A 294 14.29 -14.23 6.38
C GLU A 294 14.03 -14.30 7.89
N LEU A 295 14.78 -13.58 8.74
CA LEU A 295 14.50 -13.50 10.18
C LEU A 295 13.24 -12.68 10.50
N LEU A 296 12.84 -11.77 9.60
CA LEU A 296 11.70 -10.86 9.78
C LEU A 296 10.40 -11.36 9.14
N ASP A 297 10.44 -12.60 8.66
CA ASP A 297 9.41 -13.17 7.82
C ASP A 297 8.07 -13.39 8.54
N ALA A 298 7.02 -13.51 7.72
CA ALA A 298 5.71 -13.98 8.11
C ALA A 298 5.77 -15.38 8.72
N GLY A 299 5.45 -15.49 10.01
CA GLY A 299 5.56 -16.73 10.79
C GLY A 299 6.81 -16.81 11.68
N ALA A 300 7.77 -15.90 11.51
CA ALA A 300 8.94 -15.75 12.38
C ALA A 300 8.79 -14.52 13.29
N ALA A 301 9.25 -13.34 12.86
CA ALA A 301 9.15 -12.11 13.65
C ALA A 301 7.75 -11.47 13.64
N GLY A 302 6.87 -11.87 12.71
CA GLY A 302 5.55 -11.26 12.56
C GLY A 302 5.24 -11.03 11.09
N CYS A 303 5.53 -9.83 10.59
CA CYS A 303 5.57 -9.46 9.17
C CYS A 303 6.10 -8.02 9.07
N ASN A 304 7.32 -7.79 8.55
CA ASN A 304 7.85 -6.44 8.33
C ASN A 304 9.02 -6.38 7.32
N GLY A 305 9.19 -7.40 6.47
CA GLY A 305 10.32 -7.49 5.53
C GLY A 305 10.36 -6.39 4.48
N ASP A 306 9.19 -5.87 4.08
CA ASP A 306 9.06 -4.73 3.16
C ASP A 306 9.63 -3.44 3.77
N SER A 307 9.14 -3.07 4.96
CA SER A 307 9.61 -1.92 5.72
C SER A 307 11.10 -2.03 6.06
N GLU A 308 11.58 -3.23 6.36
CA GLU A 308 13.01 -3.45 6.59
C GLU A 308 13.85 -3.27 5.34
N MET A 309 13.41 -3.80 4.20
CA MET A 309 14.09 -3.59 2.92
C MET A 309 14.19 -2.10 2.58
N TRP A 310 13.10 -1.34 2.74
CA TRP A 310 13.12 0.12 2.49
C TRP A 310 14.08 0.85 3.42
N PHE A 311 14.18 0.44 4.69
CA PHE A 311 15.18 0.98 5.61
C PHE A 311 16.60 0.77 5.09
N ARG A 312 16.95 -0.45 4.64
CA ARG A 312 18.29 -0.72 4.11
C ARG A 312 18.58 0.07 2.83
N ILE A 313 17.61 0.22 1.94
CA ILE A 313 17.75 1.01 0.72
C ILE A 313 18.06 2.47 1.05
N LEU A 314 17.30 3.08 1.95
CA LEU A 314 17.52 4.47 2.37
C LEU A 314 18.83 4.65 3.16
N ALA A 315 19.16 3.70 4.04
CA ALA A 315 20.41 3.70 4.80
C ALA A 315 21.65 3.61 3.89
N ALA A 316 21.52 2.92 2.75
CA ALA A 316 22.55 2.84 1.70
C ALA A 316 22.57 4.06 0.75
N GLY A 317 21.72 5.07 0.99
CA GLY A 317 21.71 6.33 0.22
C GLY A 317 20.90 6.29 -1.07
N TYR A 318 20.12 5.24 -1.32
CA TYR A 318 19.30 5.11 -2.51
C TYR A 318 17.90 5.73 -2.34
N LYS A 319 17.22 6.00 -3.46
CA LYS A 319 15.91 6.66 -3.48
C LYS A 319 14.76 5.68 -3.71
N ILE A 320 13.67 5.89 -2.97
CA ILE A 320 12.42 5.17 -3.08
C ILE A 320 11.34 6.15 -3.51
N ARG A 321 10.52 5.76 -4.50
CA ARG A 321 9.43 6.58 -5.01
C ARG A 321 8.07 6.00 -4.60
N TYR A 322 7.22 6.82 -4.00
CA TYR A 322 5.79 6.53 -3.95
C TYR A 322 5.13 7.06 -5.22
N ALA A 323 4.60 6.16 -6.04
CA ALA A 323 3.97 6.43 -7.34
C ALA A 323 2.46 6.17 -7.24
N PRO A 324 1.63 7.18 -6.94
CA PRO A 324 0.19 6.98 -6.67
C PRO A 324 -0.62 6.54 -7.90
N LEU A 325 -0.02 6.56 -9.10
CA LEU A 325 -0.64 6.07 -10.34
C LEU A 325 -0.45 4.55 -10.53
N ALA A 326 0.50 3.92 -9.83
CA ALA A 326 0.57 2.46 -9.76
C ALA A 326 -0.43 1.98 -8.71
N ILE A 327 -1.64 1.59 -9.16
CA ILE A 327 -2.79 1.39 -8.27
C ILE A 327 -3.13 -0.08 -8.14
N VAL A 328 -3.43 -0.51 -6.91
CA VAL A 328 -4.08 -1.80 -6.63
C VAL A 328 -5.23 -1.63 -5.64
N HIS A 329 -6.12 -2.61 -5.61
CA HIS A 329 -7.22 -2.72 -4.64
C HIS A 329 -6.98 -3.97 -3.79
N HIS A 330 -6.92 -3.79 -2.48
CA HIS A 330 -6.59 -4.84 -1.53
C HIS A 330 -7.82 -5.30 -0.75
N GLU A 331 -7.99 -6.62 -0.65
CA GLU A 331 -9.04 -7.24 0.15
C GLU A 331 -8.68 -7.26 1.65
N HIS A 332 -9.24 -6.33 2.42
CA HIS A 332 -9.07 -6.32 3.87
C HIS A 332 -9.78 -7.51 4.54
N ARG A 333 -9.21 -7.98 5.65
CA ARG A 333 -9.79 -9.05 6.48
C ARG A 333 -11.20 -8.65 6.94
N ARG A 334 -12.17 -9.53 6.67
CA ARG A 334 -13.58 -9.35 7.06
C ARG A 334 -13.82 -9.59 8.55
N GLU A 335 -13.20 -10.64 9.08
CA GLU A 335 -13.42 -11.07 10.46
C GLU A 335 -12.53 -10.32 11.45
N MET A 336 -13.11 -9.91 12.58
CA MET A 336 -12.40 -9.18 13.62
C MET A 336 -11.22 -9.97 14.18
N GLU A 337 -11.36 -11.29 14.36
CA GLU A 337 -10.28 -12.13 14.87
C GLU A 337 -9.12 -12.26 13.88
N ALA A 338 -9.41 -12.29 12.57
CA ALA A 338 -8.38 -12.28 11.53
C ALA A 338 -7.62 -10.94 11.52
N LEU A 339 -8.34 -9.82 11.62
CA LEU A 339 -7.73 -8.49 11.74
C LEU A 339 -6.85 -8.38 13.00
N LYS A 340 -7.34 -8.85 14.14
CA LYS A 340 -6.62 -8.86 15.41
C LYS A 340 -5.30 -9.62 15.30
N LYS A 341 -5.32 -10.81 14.69
CA LYS A 341 -4.11 -11.61 14.43
C LYS A 341 -3.14 -10.88 13.50
N GLN A 342 -3.65 -10.23 12.46
CA GLN A 342 -2.84 -9.42 11.54
C GLN A 342 -2.16 -8.25 12.27
N ILE A 343 -2.91 -7.46 13.03
CA ILE A 343 -2.37 -6.31 13.79
C ILE A 343 -1.33 -6.76 14.82
N PHE A 344 -1.58 -7.86 15.53
CA PHE A 344 -0.59 -8.43 16.44
C PHE A 344 0.73 -8.75 15.72
N ASN A 345 0.66 -9.41 14.56
CA ASN A 345 1.83 -9.75 13.76
C ASN A 345 2.54 -8.52 13.18
N TYR A 346 1.80 -7.49 12.76
CA TYR A 346 2.39 -6.21 12.32
C TYR A 346 3.15 -5.54 13.45
N MET A 347 2.58 -5.47 14.66
CA MET A 347 3.26 -4.84 15.80
C MET A 347 4.45 -5.65 16.32
N ARG A 348 4.37 -6.97 16.24
CA ARG A 348 5.50 -7.88 16.52
C ARG A 348 6.63 -7.69 15.51
N GLY A 349 6.31 -7.69 14.22
CA GLY A 349 7.25 -7.48 13.13
C GLY A 349 7.90 -6.10 13.21
N PHE A 350 7.11 -5.06 13.41
CA PHE A 350 7.57 -3.69 13.61
C PHE A 350 8.59 -3.59 14.74
N ALA A 351 8.27 -4.09 15.94
CA ALA A 351 9.16 -3.94 17.09
C ALA A 351 10.46 -4.75 16.93
N ALA A 352 10.38 -5.95 16.35
CA ALA A 352 11.56 -6.75 16.05
C ALA A 352 12.45 -6.05 15.00
N ALA A 353 11.87 -5.66 13.86
CA ALA A 353 12.58 -5.00 12.78
C ALA A 353 13.23 -3.69 13.24
N ALA A 354 12.51 -2.85 13.98
CA ALA A 354 13.02 -1.60 14.54
C ALA A 354 14.31 -1.80 15.37
N LEU A 355 14.36 -2.87 16.16
CA LEU A 355 15.55 -3.19 16.98
C LEU A 355 16.70 -3.77 16.14
N PHE A 356 16.42 -4.61 15.13
CA PHE A 356 17.44 -5.08 14.19
C PHE A 356 17.99 -3.95 13.31
N GLN A 357 17.13 -3.04 12.86
CA GLN A 357 17.50 -1.84 12.12
C GLN A 357 18.41 -0.93 12.94
N GLN A 358 18.08 -0.68 14.21
CA GLN A 358 18.95 0.06 15.12
C GLN A 358 20.28 -0.66 15.38
N GLN A 359 20.27 -2.00 15.45
CA GLN A 359 21.51 -2.77 15.59
C GLN A 359 22.43 -2.60 14.37
N ARG A 360 21.86 -2.49 13.15
CA ARG A 360 22.60 -2.21 11.91
C ARG A 360 23.07 -0.77 11.83
N VAL A 361 22.20 0.17 12.18
CA VAL A 361 22.46 1.61 12.14
C VAL A 361 22.25 2.17 13.54
N ASN A 362 23.32 2.20 14.34
CA ASN A 362 23.26 2.54 15.76
C ASN A 362 22.62 3.92 16.03
N ARG A 363 22.75 4.86 15.09
CA ARG A 363 22.17 6.20 15.15
C ARG A 363 20.65 6.27 14.92
N ALA A 364 20.02 5.20 14.41
CA ALA A 364 18.57 5.13 14.25
C ALA A 364 17.92 4.75 15.58
N ASP A 365 17.42 5.73 16.34
CA ASP A 365 17.00 5.54 17.74
C ASP A 365 15.57 5.01 17.89
N TYR A 366 15.33 3.82 17.36
CA TYR A 366 14.05 3.10 17.49
C TYR A 366 13.73 2.75 18.94
N LYS A 367 14.74 2.50 19.79
CA LYS A 367 14.58 2.29 21.23
C LYS A 367 13.90 3.49 21.88
N LYS A 368 14.30 4.72 21.57
CA LYS A 368 13.63 5.92 22.07
C LYS A 368 12.16 5.97 21.64
N ARG A 369 11.83 5.59 20.41
CA ARG A 369 10.43 5.46 19.96
C ARG A 369 9.67 4.41 20.78
N LEU A 370 10.23 3.22 20.96
CA LEU A 370 9.59 2.12 21.68
C LEU A 370 9.42 2.40 23.18
N ILE A 371 10.40 3.03 23.83
CA ILE A 371 10.41 3.31 25.27
C ILE A 371 9.60 4.56 25.61
N PHE A 372 9.71 5.62 24.81
CA PHE A 372 9.09 6.90 25.14
C PHE A 372 7.83 7.17 24.31
N LYS A 373 7.86 7.07 22.98
CA LYS A 373 6.69 7.46 22.16
C LYS A 373 5.53 6.45 22.23
N HIS A 374 5.82 5.16 22.14
CA HIS A 374 4.77 4.12 22.10
C HIS A 374 3.93 4.06 23.38
N PRO A 375 4.50 4.14 24.59
CA PRO A 375 3.70 4.16 25.82
C PRO A 375 2.74 5.35 25.88
N PHE A 376 3.18 6.57 25.50
CA PHE A 376 2.28 7.73 25.44
C PHE A 376 1.17 7.55 24.38
N TYR A 377 1.51 6.97 23.23
CA TYR A 377 0.51 6.65 22.20
C TYR A 377 -0.54 5.67 22.72
N PHE A 378 -0.13 4.55 23.33
CA PHE A 378 -1.05 3.56 23.87
C PHE A 378 -1.85 4.09 25.07
N ALA A 379 -1.24 4.84 25.98
CA ALA A 379 -1.96 5.49 27.09
C ALA A 379 -3.08 6.39 26.58
N ARG A 380 -2.84 7.15 25.50
CA ARG A 380 -3.88 7.97 24.86
C ARG A 380 -5.00 7.13 24.26
N LEU A 381 -4.69 6.02 23.59
CA LEU A 381 -5.70 5.12 23.03
C LEU A 381 -6.52 4.42 24.11
N ILE A 382 -5.87 3.97 25.19
CA ILE A 382 -6.53 3.36 26.36
C ILE A 382 -7.51 4.36 26.97
N LYS A 383 -7.06 5.59 27.24
CA LYS A 383 -7.91 6.66 27.79
C LYS A 383 -9.11 6.96 26.89
N LYS A 384 -8.91 7.04 25.57
CA LYS A 384 -10.01 7.29 24.62
C LYS A 384 -10.96 6.11 24.45
N GLY A 385 -10.48 4.88 24.65
CA GLY A 385 -11.29 3.67 24.55
C GLY A 385 -12.10 3.37 25.82
N PHE A 386 -11.66 3.85 26.98
CA PHE A 386 -12.30 3.59 28.26
C PHE A 386 -13.77 4.06 28.31
N PRO A 387 -14.69 3.32 28.97
CA PRO A 387 -14.48 2.01 29.61
C PRO A 387 -14.74 0.81 28.68
N PHE A 388 -15.29 1.01 27.48
CA PHE A 388 -15.88 -0.07 26.69
C PHE A 388 -15.03 -0.58 25.52
N TYR A 389 -13.96 0.14 25.16
CA TYR A 389 -13.00 -0.20 24.10
C TYR A 389 -13.65 -0.64 22.79
N LYS A 390 -14.53 0.18 22.22
CA LYS A 390 -15.28 -0.10 20.99
C LYS A 390 -14.47 0.25 19.72
N PHE A 391 -14.80 -0.35 18.57
CA PHE A 391 -14.20 -0.05 17.26
C PHE A 391 -12.67 -0.22 17.29
N ARG A 392 -11.92 0.78 16.82
CA ARG A 392 -10.44 0.83 16.85
C ARG A 392 -9.84 0.43 18.19
N TYR A 393 -10.47 0.77 19.31
CA TYR A 393 -9.92 0.51 20.64
C TYR A 393 -9.93 -0.98 21.04
N ARG A 394 -10.66 -1.84 20.31
CA ARG A 394 -10.66 -3.30 20.52
C ARG A 394 -9.31 -3.97 20.22
N THR A 395 -8.44 -3.27 19.48
CA THR A 395 -7.16 -3.80 18.99
C THR A 395 -5.95 -3.34 19.82
N VAL A 396 -6.14 -2.37 20.73
CA VAL A 396 -5.05 -1.72 21.49
C VAL A 396 -4.23 -2.71 22.31
N TRP A 397 -4.88 -3.63 23.03
CA TRP A 397 -4.18 -4.62 23.85
C TRP A 397 -3.35 -5.59 23.02
N LEU A 398 -3.83 -5.93 21.82
CA LEU A 398 -3.11 -6.80 20.88
C LEU A 398 -1.94 -6.08 20.22
N GLU A 399 -2.07 -4.78 19.94
CA GLU A 399 -0.95 -3.97 19.48
C GLU A 399 0.18 -3.96 20.51
N MET A 400 -0.14 -3.70 21.78
CA MET A 400 0.82 -3.72 22.87
C MET A 400 1.46 -5.11 23.05
N GLY A 401 0.64 -6.17 23.03
CA GLY A 401 1.12 -7.54 23.09
C GLY A 401 2.04 -7.90 21.92
N GLY A 402 1.73 -7.42 20.71
CA GLY A 402 2.57 -7.57 19.54
C GLY A 402 3.92 -6.90 19.73
N VAL A 403 3.95 -5.64 20.17
CA VAL A 403 5.21 -4.92 20.46
C VAL A 403 6.07 -5.68 21.46
N LEU A 404 5.51 -6.10 22.59
CA LEU A 404 6.24 -6.88 23.61
C LEU A 404 6.78 -8.20 23.03
N SER A 405 5.95 -8.91 22.27
CA SER A 405 6.36 -10.15 21.59
C SER A 405 7.52 -9.91 20.61
N GLY A 406 7.51 -8.79 19.88
CA GLY A 406 8.59 -8.41 18.96
C GLY A 406 9.90 -8.09 19.66
N VAL A 407 9.84 -7.37 20.79
CA VAL A 407 11.02 -7.12 21.64
C VAL A 407 11.61 -8.43 22.16
N LEU A 408 10.78 -9.33 22.67
CA LEU A 408 11.23 -10.66 23.13
C LEU A 408 11.83 -11.49 22.00
N TYR A 409 11.22 -11.43 20.81
CA TYR A 409 11.76 -12.10 19.63
C TYR A 409 13.15 -11.57 19.27
N TYR A 410 13.33 -10.24 19.23
CA TYR A 410 14.64 -9.62 19.01
C TYR A 410 15.68 -10.09 20.04
N LEU A 411 15.36 -10.04 21.34
CA LEU A 411 16.30 -10.44 22.40
C LEU A 411 16.78 -11.89 22.26
N ARG A 412 15.91 -12.80 21.79
CA ARG A 412 16.25 -14.20 21.53
C ARG A 412 17.09 -14.40 20.27
N ASN A 413 16.97 -13.52 19.28
CA ASN A 413 17.54 -13.71 17.93
C ASN A 413 18.61 -12.69 17.54
N ARG A 414 18.94 -11.71 18.41
CA ARG A 414 19.91 -10.64 18.12
C ARG A 414 21.31 -11.12 17.72
N HIS A 415 21.66 -12.35 18.08
CA HIS A 415 22.93 -12.99 17.73
C HIS A 415 22.89 -13.74 16.39
N ASN A 416 21.69 -13.98 15.84
CA ASN A 416 21.48 -14.72 14.59
C ASN A 416 21.37 -13.79 13.37
N SER A 417 21.41 -12.46 13.56
CA SER A 417 21.35 -11.52 12.43
C SER A 417 22.60 -11.69 11.56
N SER A 418 22.39 -12.21 10.35
CA SER A 418 23.43 -12.60 9.40
C SER A 418 24.02 -11.43 8.59
N VAL A 419 23.58 -10.21 8.85
CA VAL A 419 24.05 -9.00 8.14
C VAL A 419 24.83 -8.13 9.13
N LYS A 420 26.16 -8.27 9.08
CA LYS A 420 27.11 -7.31 9.66
C LYS A 420 27.22 -6.07 8.79
#